data_AF-A0A6P6K467-F1
#
_entry.id   AF-A0A6P6K467-F1
#
_cell.length_a   1.000
_cell.length_b   1.000
_cell.length_c   1.000
_cell.angle_alpha   90.00
_cell.angle_beta   90.00
_cell.angle_gamma   90.00
#
_symmetry.space_group_name_H-M   'P 1'
#
loop_
_entity.id
_entity.type
_entity.pdbx_description
1 polymer ?
#
loop_
_entity_poly.entity_id
_entity_poly.type
_entity_poly.pdbx_seq_one_letter_code
_entity_poly.pdbx_strand_id
1 'polypeptide(L)'
;MFNTDQPRGKRRFSTSAPCIVKRTDFHIYVLSEPSQFTPKGSEVLELAHAGLGKRMLSIPDHLKHDEESESGTCLDEDCSVLEQPVPSTIGTDESLSVCPICLASYPADFLPFHASTCGDRMNCAGPSVAASPPRGEELPGPSVPQLSAASTWATEVELQKACELYKEDLLNCYSESPRLSLSLNMFDEEEEQDSAFISFYKQNNVDWAAPFKCKLRGDAAVGDGVNRHVLSMAMQKLKTGFRINLGSAAPTTLFEGEKEHRVPSAAAVLRESNLFEMAGRMIGHSFLHGGSSFSGLSLPVVTLLTGESIDTAASALTLEDCPDIDHRETIGLLKNAELTAEENTKVTELCLSWDLPFPTSTNRVWLFQELLSHAVLHRVKQPIKQIRKGLKQTGIWPLLSDRPDVHPLIFPRESSEELNPQTLIQSISWPQPNVDSDEDEDDTVPLEKISLVTGFLRKFIEEASPDVLRDLMKFWATRSHSQLVTY
;
A
#
# COMPACT_ATOMS: atom_id res chain seq x y z
N MET A 1 31.27 39.63 -77.40
CA MET A 1 30.57 38.43 -77.88
C MET A 1 29.80 37.84 -76.71
N PHE A 2 28.48 37.81 -76.85
CA PHE A 2 27.44 37.07 -76.12
C PHE A 2 27.35 37.12 -74.58
N ASN A 3 26.26 37.76 -74.17
CA ASN A 3 25.62 37.80 -72.86
C ASN A 3 24.64 36.59 -72.76
N THR A 4 24.45 35.98 -71.57
CA THR A 4 23.13 35.69 -70.94
C THR A 4 23.26 34.81 -69.68
N ASP A 5 22.86 35.40 -68.56
CA ASP A 5 22.00 34.90 -67.47
C ASP A 5 22.11 33.48 -66.90
N GLN A 6 22.34 33.47 -65.58
CA GLN A 6 21.96 32.42 -64.63
C GLN A 6 20.46 32.09 -64.69
N PRO A 7 20.11 30.84 -64.32
CA PRO A 7 19.02 30.67 -63.37
C PRO A 7 19.42 29.80 -62.16
N ARG A 8 19.05 30.30 -60.98
CA ARG A 8 19.03 29.58 -59.70
C ARG A 8 18.05 28.40 -59.77
N GLY A 9 18.55 27.18 -59.69
CA GLY A 9 17.74 25.97 -59.46
C GLY A 9 18.06 25.34 -58.11
N LYS A 10 17.19 25.53 -57.11
CA LYS A 10 17.21 24.75 -55.87
C LYS A 10 16.82 23.29 -56.21
N ARG A 11 17.73 22.33 -56.01
CA ARG A 11 17.35 20.91 -55.98
C ARG A 11 16.41 20.70 -54.79
N ARG A 12 15.18 20.26 -55.06
CA ARG A 12 14.26 19.75 -54.04
C ARG A 12 14.83 18.42 -53.54
N PHE A 13 15.10 18.32 -52.24
CA PHE A 13 15.18 17.03 -51.57
C PHE A 13 13.79 16.38 -51.67
N SER A 14 13.74 15.11 -52.07
CA SER A 14 12.53 14.30 -52.03
C SER A 14 12.20 14.00 -50.57
N THR A 15 11.21 14.69 -50.00
CA THR A 15 10.61 14.31 -48.72
C THR A 15 9.78 13.05 -48.95
N SER A 16 10.02 11.98 -48.18
CA SER A 16 9.10 10.84 -48.13
C SER A 16 7.75 11.35 -47.65
N ALA A 17 6.67 11.03 -48.37
CA ALA A 17 5.33 11.29 -47.88
C ALA A 17 5.15 10.62 -46.50
N PRO A 18 4.49 11.27 -45.53
CA PRO A 18 4.16 10.60 -44.28
C PRO A 18 3.31 9.37 -44.61
N CYS A 19 3.74 8.21 -44.15
CA CYS A 19 2.92 7.01 -44.19
C CYS A 19 1.72 7.29 -43.28
N ILE A 20 0.55 7.59 -43.87
CA ILE A 20 -0.71 7.68 -43.13
C ILE A 20 -1.07 6.26 -42.75
N VAL A 21 -0.59 5.83 -41.59
CA VAL A 21 -1.02 4.59 -40.98
C VAL A 21 -2.48 4.78 -40.58
N LYS A 22 -3.40 4.12 -41.28
CA LYS A 22 -4.80 4.03 -40.83
C LYS A 22 -4.82 3.36 -39.47
N ARG A 23 -5.49 4.00 -38.52
CA ARG A 23 -5.72 3.50 -37.17
C ARG A 23 -7.21 3.23 -37.03
N THR A 24 -7.55 2.09 -36.45
CA THR A 24 -8.92 1.78 -36.04
C THR A 24 -9.02 2.08 -34.55
N ASP A 25 -9.97 2.94 -34.18
CA ASP A 25 -10.23 3.33 -32.79
C ASP A 25 -11.34 2.45 -32.20
N PHE A 26 -11.06 1.85 -31.05
CA PHE A 26 -12.00 1.01 -30.32
C PHE A 26 -12.38 1.68 -29.01
N HIS A 27 -13.68 1.72 -28.73
CA HIS A 27 -14.17 2.18 -27.44
C HIS A 27 -14.38 0.99 -26.51
N ILE A 28 -13.73 1.01 -25.36
CA ILE A 28 -13.85 -0.01 -24.31
C ILE A 28 -14.40 0.67 -23.07
N TYR A 29 -15.36 0.03 -22.40
CA TYR A 29 -15.92 0.53 -21.15
C TYR A 29 -15.42 -0.31 -19.99
N VAL A 30 -14.78 0.34 -19.02
CA VAL A 30 -14.45 -0.28 -17.73
C VAL A 30 -15.59 0.01 -16.76
N LEU A 31 -16.21 -1.02 -16.20
CA LEU A 31 -17.39 -0.92 -15.33
C LEU A 31 -17.08 -1.46 -13.94
N SER A 32 -17.91 -1.07 -12.97
CA SER A 32 -17.84 -1.59 -11.60
C SER A 32 -18.37 -3.02 -11.50
N GLU A 33 -19.24 -3.45 -12.42
CA GLU A 33 -19.81 -4.79 -12.46
C GLU A 33 -19.93 -5.28 -13.91
N PRO A 34 -19.94 -6.61 -14.14
CA PRO A 34 -20.23 -7.17 -15.46
C PRO A 34 -21.61 -6.71 -15.95
N SER A 35 -21.65 -6.02 -17.10
CA SER A 35 -22.88 -5.56 -17.72
C SER A 35 -23.00 -6.10 -19.13
N GLN A 36 -24.23 -6.46 -19.51
CA GLN A 36 -24.60 -6.80 -20.89
C GLN A 36 -24.89 -5.56 -21.75
N PHE A 37 -24.97 -4.38 -21.12
CA PHE A 37 -25.34 -3.13 -21.78
C PHE A 37 -24.24 -2.07 -21.64
N THR A 38 -24.01 -1.33 -22.72
CA THR A 38 -23.14 -0.15 -22.73
C THR A 38 -23.75 0.94 -21.83
N PRO A 39 -22.96 1.60 -20.96
CA PRO A 39 -23.46 2.64 -20.07
C PRO A 39 -24.12 3.79 -20.83
N LYS A 40 -25.19 4.35 -20.26
CA LYS A 40 -25.86 5.52 -20.81
C LYS A 40 -25.01 6.78 -20.58
N GLY A 41 -25.17 7.80 -21.41
CA GLY A 41 -24.37 9.03 -21.33
C GLY A 41 -24.33 9.72 -19.95
N SER A 42 -25.40 9.59 -19.14
CA SER A 42 -25.44 10.06 -17.76
C SER A 42 -24.52 9.26 -16.81
N GLU A 43 -24.42 7.95 -17.02
CA GLU A 43 -23.60 7.03 -16.23
C GLU A 43 -22.12 7.14 -16.62
N VAL A 44 -21.82 7.48 -17.89
CA VAL A 44 -20.43 7.64 -18.36
C VAL A 44 -19.67 8.71 -17.59
N LEU A 45 -20.34 9.81 -17.21
CA LEU A 45 -19.71 10.88 -16.43
C LEU A 45 -19.45 10.46 -14.98
N GLU A 46 -20.38 9.75 -14.36
CA GLU A 46 -20.22 9.19 -13.02
C GLU A 46 -19.10 8.14 -12.99
N LEU A 47 -19.07 7.25 -13.98
CA LEU A 47 -17.99 6.27 -14.17
C LEU A 47 -16.65 6.98 -14.36
N ALA A 48 -16.57 8.03 -15.18
CA ALA A 48 -15.35 8.82 -15.37
C ALA A 48 -14.85 9.45 -14.07
N HIS A 49 -15.74 10.01 -13.25
CA HIS A 49 -15.39 10.54 -11.92
C HIS A 49 -14.95 9.45 -10.93
N ALA A 50 -15.44 8.22 -11.11
CA ALA A 50 -14.99 7.03 -10.38
C ALA A 50 -13.70 6.40 -10.96
N GLY A 51 -13.09 6.98 -12.00
CA GLY A 51 -11.90 6.45 -12.67
C GLY A 51 -12.18 5.23 -13.58
N LEU A 52 -13.45 5.01 -13.89
CA LEU A 52 -14.01 3.99 -14.78
C LEU A 52 -14.50 4.65 -16.09
N GLY A 53 -15.11 3.89 -17.00
CA GLY A 53 -15.79 4.45 -18.18
C GLY A 53 -15.04 4.27 -19.51
N LYS A 54 -15.38 5.12 -20.49
CA LYS A 54 -15.00 4.97 -21.90
C LYS A 54 -13.50 5.23 -22.12
N ARG A 55 -12.78 4.24 -22.67
CA ARG A 55 -11.39 4.32 -23.11
C ARG A 55 -11.31 4.10 -24.62
N MET A 56 -10.39 4.80 -25.27
CA MET A 56 -10.15 4.67 -26.71
C MET A 56 -8.83 3.94 -26.94
N LEU A 57 -8.88 2.87 -27.73
CA LEU A 57 -7.72 2.07 -28.12
C LEU A 57 -7.52 2.22 -29.63
N SER A 58 -6.43 2.87 -30.03
CA SER A 58 -6.11 3.08 -31.45
C SER A 58 -5.11 2.04 -31.94
N ILE A 59 -5.53 1.15 -32.84
CA ILE A 59 -4.68 0.09 -33.38
C ILE A 59 -4.35 0.37 -34.84
N PRO A 60 -3.07 0.35 -35.24
CA PRO A 60 -2.69 0.53 -36.64
C PRO A 60 -3.06 -0.70 -37.49
N ASP A 61 -3.67 -0.47 -38.65
CA ASP A 61 -4.30 -1.49 -39.51
C ASP A 61 -3.34 -2.53 -40.14
N HIS A 62 -2.04 -2.49 -39.86
CA HIS A 62 -1.00 -3.31 -40.52
C HIS A 62 -0.27 -4.30 -39.61
N LEU A 63 -0.74 -4.52 -38.37
CA LEU A 63 -0.18 -5.54 -37.48
C LEU A 63 -0.51 -6.94 -38.02
N LYS A 64 0.50 -7.60 -38.62
CA LYS A 64 0.51 -9.04 -38.87
C LYS A 64 1.31 -9.73 -37.77
N HIS A 65 0.89 -10.96 -37.51
CA HIS A 65 1.48 -11.93 -36.58
C HIS A 65 2.94 -12.19 -36.96
N ASP A 66 3.89 -11.85 -36.09
CA ASP A 66 5.26 -12.38 -36.13
C ASP A 66 5.77 -12.53 -34.69
N GLU A 67 6.30 -13.72 -34.41
CA GLU A 67 6.92 -14.14 -33.16
C GLU A 67 8.39 -13.67 -33.09
N GLU A 68 8.81 -13.36 -31.86
CA GLU A 68 10.19 -13.24 -31.34
C GLU A 68 11.16 -12.17 -31.89
N SER A 69 11.55 -11.23 -31.03
CA SER A 69 12.82 -11.30 -30.26
C SER A 69 13.30 -9.91 -29.84
N GLU A 70 14.08 -9.91 -28.76
CA GLU A 70 14.81 -8.79 -28.17
C GLU A 70 15.36 -7.78 -29.18
N SER A 71 15.16 -6.49 -28.88
CA SER A 71 16.09 -5.43 -29.26
C SER A 71 15.88 -4.25 -28.32
N GLY A 72 16.62 -4.29 -27.21
CA GLY A 72 16.92 -3.06 -26.49
C GLY A 72 17.70 -2.11 -27.39
N THR A 73 17.43 -0.82 -27.27
CA THR A 73 18.46 0.22 -27.33
C THR A 73 17.95 1.43 -26.57
N CYS A 74 18.65 1.69 -25.47
CA CYS A 74 18.72 2.98 -24.82
C CYS A 74 19.30 4.00 -25.81
N LEU A 75 18.78 5.22 -25.81
CA LEU A 75 19.51 6.39 -26.26
C LEU A 75 19.45 7.42 -25.13
N ASP A 76 20.54 7.44 -24.37
CA ASP A 76 20.92 8.53 -23.48
C ASP A 76 21.33 9.74 -24.34
N GLU A 77 20.83 10.93 -24.00
CA GLU A 77 21.44 12.19 -24.42
C GLU A 77 22.16 12.81 -23.22
N ASP A 78 23.46 12.95 -23.38
CA ASP A 78 24.41 13.57 -22.47
C ASP A 78 24.06 15.02 -22.12
N CYS A 79 24.17 15.37 -20.84
CA CYS A 79 24.65 16.71 -20.47
C CYS A 79 25.55 16.61 -19.23
N SER A 80 26.86 16.68 -19.47
CA SER A 80 27.88 16.80 -18.44
C SER A 80 28.38 18.24 -18.37
N VAL A 81 28.34 18.85 -17.19
CA VAL A 81 29.25 19.93 -16.79
C VAL A 81 29.65 19.72 -15.32
N LEU A 82 30.95 19.57 -15.13
CA LEU A 82 31.66 19.49 -13.85
C LEU A 82 31.80 20.88 -13.22
N GLU A 83 31.72 21.00 -11.89
CA GLU A 83 32.82 21.53 -11.04
C GLU A 83 32.53 21.40 -9.53
N GLN A 84 33.62 21.43 -8.76
CA GLN A 84 33.87 20.84 -7.43
C GLN A 84 33.59 21.75 -6.20
N PRO A 85 33.67 21.20 -4.96
CA PRO A 85 33.25 21.85 -3.71
C PRO A 85 34.41 22.43 -2.87
N VAL A 86 34.14 23.40 -1.98
CA VAL A 86 35.01 23.78 -0.84
C VAL A 86 34.22 24.58 0.26
N PRO A 87 34.72 24.78 1.51
CA PRO A 87 34.03 24.27 2.72
C PRO A 87 33.84 25.28 3.88
N SER A 88 33.16 24.82 4.95
CA SER A 88 33.28 25.20 6.39
C SER A 88 33.09 26.66 6.87
N THR A 89 32.26 26.89 7.90
CA THR A 89 32.71 27.31 9.26
C THR A 89 31.56 27.54 10.26
N ILE A 90 31.89 27.26 11.52
CA ILE A 90 31.12 27.29 12.77
C ILE A 90 30.92 28.73 13.29
N GLY A 91 29.78 28.99 13.94
CA GLY A 91 29.57 30.19 14.77
C GLY A 91 28.49 29.94 15.83
N THR A 92 28.91 29.57 17.03
CA THR A 92 28.09 29.40 18.23
C THR A 92 27.69 30.74 18.85
N ASP A 93 26.39 31.00 18.97
CA ASP A 93 25.82 31.89 19.99
C ASP A 93 24.47 31.28 20.43
N GLU A 94 24.52 30.40 21.43
CA GLU A 94 23.32 29.69 21.93
C GLU A 94 22.43 30.66 22.73
N SER A 95 21.55 31.36 22.02
CA SER A 95 20.43 32.04 22.67
C SER A 95 19.51 31.00 23.32
N LEU A 96 19.45 30.99 24.66
CA LEU A 96 18.51 30.15 25.40
C LEU A 96 17.11 30.78 25.35
N SER A 97 16.11 29.96 25.04
CA SER A 97 14.70 30.31 24.96
C SER A 97 13.89 29.38 25.87
N VAL A 98 12.80 29.90 26.44
CA VAL A 98 12.01 29.16 27.44
C VAL A 98 10.89 28.39 26.75
N CYS A 99 10.77 27.11 27.05
CA CYS A 99 9.68 26.27 26.56
C CYS A 99 8.35 26.73 27.15
N PRO A 100 7.33 27.06 26.34
CA PRO A 100 6.04 27.52 26.86
C PRO A 100 5.24 26.40 27.54
N ILE A 101 5.66 25.14 27.43
CA ILE A 101 4.95 23.97 27.97
C ILE A 101 5.48 23.58 29.37
N CYS A 102 6.81 23.42 29.53
CA CYS A 102 7.42 23.05 30.82
C CYS A 102 8.14 24.19 31.54
N LEU A 103 8.24 25.37 30.91
CA LEU A 103 8.92 26.57 31.42
C LEU A 103 10.43 26.40 31.68
N ALA A 104 11.05 25.32 31.18
CA ALA A 104 12.51 25.14 31.22
C ALA A 104 13.20 25.83 30.03
N SER A 105 14.45 26.27 30.25
CA SER A 105 15.26 26.98 29.25
C SER A 105 16.05 26.00 28.39
N TYR A 106 15.98 26.16 27.06
CA TYR A 106 16.69 25.33 26.08
C TYR A 106 17.35 26.21 25.01
N PRO A 107 18.44 25.76 24.37
CA PRO A 107 18.97 26.41 23.17
C PRO A 107 17.86 26.57 22.12
N ALA A 108 17.81 27.72 21.44
CA ALA A 108 16.78 28.03 20.46
C ALA A 108 16.62 26.94 19.38
N ASP A 109 17.70 26.28 18.98
CA ASP A 109 17.69 25.23 17.97
C ASP A 109 17.14 23.90 18.50
N PHE A 110 17.20 23.69 19.81
CA PHE A 110 16.68 22.49 20.47
C PHE A 110 15.24 22.69 20.99
N LEU A 111 14.78 23.94 21.07
CA LEU A 111 13.45 24.26 21.55
C LEU A 111 12.33 23.65 20.69
N PRO A 112 12.38 23.65 19.34
CA PRO A 112 11.34 23.02 18.52
C PRO A 112 11.26 21.51 18.73
N PHE A 113 12.40 20.83 18.86
CA PHE A 113 12.47 19.39 19.13
C PHE A 113 11.94 19.06 20.52
N HIS A 114 12.37 19.81 21.55
CA HIS A 114 11.83 19.64 22.89
C HIS A 114 10.32 19.92 22.92
N ALA A 115 9.86 21.04 22.35
CA ALA A 115 8.44 21.39 22.28
C ALA A 115 7.59 20.32 21.57
N SER A 116 8.17 19.58 20.61
CA SER A 116 7.51 18.47 19.91
C SER A 116 7.26 17.22 20.77
N THR A 117 7.92 17.11 21.92
CA THR A 117 7.83 15.98 22.86
C THR A 117 7.46 16.40 24.29
N CYS A 118 7.36 17.72 24.52
CA CYS A 118 7.07 18.29 25.83
C CYS A 118 5.57 18.25 26.08
N GLY A 119 5.17 17.50 27.11
CA GLY A 119 3.75 17.25 27.45
C GLY A 119 3.39 15.76 27.57
N ASP A 120 4.23 14.86 27.04
CA ASP A 120 3.97 13.40 27.02
C ASP A 120 4.33 12.66 28.33
N ARG A 121 4.55 13.40 29.44
CA ARG A 121 4.82 12.81 30.76
C ARG A 121 3.72 13.14 31.76
N MET A 122 2.67 12.32 31.77
CA MET A 122 1.74 12.27 32.90
C MET A 122 2.30 11.36 34.02
N ASN A 123 2.84 12.00 35.07
CA ASN A 123 2.95 11.58 36.47
C ASN A 123 3.26 10.11 36.85
N CYS A 124 4.53 9.83 37.15
CA CYS A 124 4.92 8.80 38.12
C CYS A 124 5.27 9.47 39.47
N ALA A 125 4.28 9.71 40.34
CA ALA A 125 4.50 9.92 41.77
C ALA A 125 3.18 9.80 42.57
N GLY A 126 3.04 8.74 43.36
CA GLY A 126 1.98 8.58 44.37
C GLY A 126 1.89 7.14 44.91
N PRO A 127 1.75 6.89 46.23
CA PRO A 127 2.31 5.71 46.89
C PRO A 127 1.40 4.48 46.97
N SER A 128 2.09 3.35 47.17
CA SER A 128 1.64 1.97 47.38
C SER A 128 0.48 1.77 48.37
N VAL A 129 -0.54 1.02 47.95
CA VAL A 129 -1.34 0.13 48.81
C VAL A 129 -1.68 -1.14 48.03
N ALA A 130 -1.43 -2.30 48.65
CA ALA A 130 -1.59 -3.64 48.09
C ALA A 130 -3.05 -4.13 48.08
N ALA A 131 -3.45 -4.86 47.02
CA ALA A 131 -3.94 -6.26 47.05
C ALA A 131 -4.90 -6.63 45.89
N SER A 132 -4.66 -7.83 45.33
CA SER A 132 -5.56 -8.72 44.52
C SER A 132 -5.49 -8.63 42.96
N PRO A 133 -5.67 -9.77 42.24
CA PRO A 133 -5.16 -10.00 40.89
C PRO A 133 -6.06 -9.43 39.78
N PRO A 134 -5.53 -9.14 38.57
CA PRO A 134 -6.25 -8.37 37.57
C PRO A 134 -7.24 -9.23 36.76
N ARG A 135 -8.49 -8.76 36.69
CA ARG A 135 -9.38 -8.97 35.54
C ARG A 135 -8.86 -8.08 34.40
N GLY A 136 -8.93 -8.58 33.17
CA GLY A 136 -8.29 -8.00 31.99
C GLY A 136 -8.42 -6.47 31.88
N GLU A 137 -7.29 -5.83 31.59
CA GLU A 137 -7.20 -4.40 31.31
C GLU A 137 -7.93 -4.08 30.00
N GLU A 138 -9.22 -3.75 30.08
CA GLU A 138 -9.86 -2.92 29.06
C GLU A 138 -9.46 -1.46 29.32
N LEU A 139 -8.58 -0.95 28.47
CA LEU A 139 -8.32 0.48 28.37
C LEU A 139 -9.59 1.18 27.83
N PRO A 140 -9.99 2.33 28.39
CA PRO A 140 -11.12 3.10 27.86
C PRO A 140 -10.75 3.63 26.46
N GLY A 141 -11.33 3.02 25.43
CA GLY A 141 -11.27 3.54 24.06
C GLY A 141 -12.22 4.72 23.87
N PRO A 142 -12.05 5.51 22.79
CA PRO A 142 -13.06 6.48 22.40
C PRO A 142 -14.40 5.76 22.21
N SER A 143 -15.49 6.42 22.60
CA SER A 143 -16.84 5.88 22.49
C SER A 143 -17.16 5.63 21.01
N VAL A 144 -17.02 4.39 20.55
CA VAL A 144 -17.50 3.99 19.23
C VAL A 144 -19.02 4.23 19.26
N PRO A 145 -19.58 5.02 18.34
CA PRO A 145 -21.02 5.19 18.23
C PRO A 145 -21.63 3.80 18.12
N GLN A 146 -22.66 3.55 18.92
CA GLN A 146 -23.38 2.31 18.82
C GLN A 146 -24.03 2.28 17.44
N LEU A 147 -23.44 1.51 16.52
CA LEU A 147 -23.98 1.27 15.18
C LEU A 147 -25.45 0.86 15.32
N SER A 148 -26.29 1.31 14.39
CA SER A 148 -27.73 1.18 14.53
C SER A 148 -28.13 -0.28 14.79
N ALA A 149 -29.12 -0.51 15.65
CA ALA A 149 -29.62 -1.86 15.92
C ALA A 149 -30.26 -2.54 14.69
N ALA A 150 -30.43 -1.80 13.59
CA ALA A 150 -30.94 -2.29 12.30
C ALA A 150 -29.83 -2.72 11.33
N SER A 151 -28.57 -2.61 11.74
CA SER A 151 -27.41 -2.88 10.91
C SER A 151 -27.30 -4.37 10.56
N THR A 152 -27.43 -4.70 9.26
CA THR A 152 -27.53 -6.09 8.77
C THR A 152 -26.20 -6.73 8.41
N TRP A 153 -25.09 -5.98 8.42
CA TRP A 153 -23.76 -6.49 8.05
C TRP A 153 -23.34 -7.70 8.87
N ALA A 154 -23.72 -7.75 10.16
CA ALA A 154 -23.34 -8.85 11.05
C ALA A 154 -23.89 -10.20 10.56
N THR A 155 -25.04 -10.20 9.89
CA THR A 155 -25.73 -11.40 9.38
C THR A 155 -25.58 -11.61 7.87
N GLU A 156 -24.94 -10.68 7.16
CA GLU A 156 -24.76 -10.77 5.70
C GLU A 156 -23.78 -11.89 5.34
N VAL A 157 -24.17 -12.72 4.36
CA VAL A 157 -23.44 -13.93 3.95
C VAL A 157 -22.26 -13.56 3.05
N GLU A 158 -22.46 -12.59 2.17
CA GLU A 158 -21.41 -12.11 1.28
C GLU A 158 -20.46 -11.17 2.03
N LEU A 159 -19.19 -11.58 2.14
CA LEU A 159 -18.18 -10.90 2.97
C LEU A 159 -17.95 -9.44 2.54
N GLN A 160 -17.84 -9.21 1.23
CA GLN A 160 -17.64 -7.89 0.65
C GLN A 160 -18.81 -6.98 0.97
N LYS A 161 -20.03 -7.48 0.77
CA LYS A 161 -21.24 -6.72 1.08
C LYS A 161 -21.39 -6.43 2.57
N ALA A 162 -21.00 -7.37 3.44
CA ALA A 162 -20.94 -7.13 4.88
C ALA A 162 -19.97 -5.97 5.22
N CYS A 163 -18.78 -5.98 4.64
CA CYS A 163 -17.81 -4.89 4.81
C CYS A 163 -18.34 -3.55 4.30
N GLU A 164 -18.99 -3.52 3.13
CA GLU A 164 -19.57 -2.31 2.56
C GLU A 164 -20.70 -1.74 3.42
N LEU A 165 -21.64 -2.58 3.86
CA LEU A 165 -22.70 -2.18 4.78
C LEU A 165 -22.15 -1.63 6.09
N TYR A 166 -21.13 -2.27 6.67
CA TYR A 166 -20.47 -1.79 7.88
C TYR A 166 -19.84 -0.41 7.66
N LYS A 167 -19.12 -0.26 6.55
CA LYS A 167 -18.45 0.98 6.16
C LYS A 167 -19.45 2.11 5.98
N GLU A 168 -20.52 1.89 5.23
CA GLU A 168 -21.58 2.86 5.00
C GLU A 168 -22.23 3.30 6.31
N ASP A 169 -22.62 2.36 7.17
CA ASP A 169 -23.21 2.67 8.47
C ASP A 169 -22.28 3.52 9.34
N LEU A 170 -20.99 3.18 9.36
CA LEU A 170 -19.99 3.92 10.13
C LEU A 170 -19.74 5.31 9.55
N LEU A 171 -19.53 5.45 8.24
CA LEU A 171 -19.33 6.75 7.59
C LEU A 171 -20.55 7.66 7.76
N ASN A 172 -21.77 7.11 7.69
CA ASN A 172 -23.01 7.85 7.89
C ASN A 172 -23.10 8.46 9.30
N CYS A 173 -22.63 7.74 10.33
CA CYS A 173 -22.57 8.26 11.71
C CYS A 173 -21.67 9.50 11.85
N TYR A 174 -20.69 9.67 10.96
CA TYR A 174 -19.71 10.75 11.00
C TYR A 174 -19.83 11.74 9.84
N SER A 175 -20.89 11.65 9.03
CA SER A 175 -21.11 12.50 7.84
C SER A 175 -21.05 14.01 8.12
N GLU A 176 -21.53 14.44 9.29
CA GLU A 176 -21.53 15.85 9.74
C GLU A 176 -20.24 16.26 10.47
N SER A 177 -19.29 15.33 10.65
CA SER A 177 -18.03 15.61 11.35
C SER A 177 -17.10 16.48 10.50
N PRO A 178 -16.17 17.23 11.12
CA PRO A 178 -15.21 18.04 10.39
C PRO A 178 -14.42 17.21 9.37
N ARG A 179 -14.46 17.64 8.10
CA ARG A 179 -13.79 16.95 7.00
C ARG A 179 -12.29 16.81 7.24
N LEU A 180 -11.77 15.59 7.15
CA LEU A 180 -10.34 15.30 7.14
C LEU A 180 -9.72 15.79 5.84
N SER A 181 -8.61 16.51 5.96
CA SER A 181 -7.91 17.06 4.80
C SER A 181 -6.42 16.73 4.86
N LEU A 182 -5.94 16.03 3.86
CA LEU A 182 -4.51 15.79 3.62
C LEU A 182 -4.10 16.54 2.35
N SER A 183 -3.03 17.33 2.42
CA SER A 183 -2.46 18.00 1.26
C SER A 183 -1.05 17.49 1.06
N LEU A 184 -0.75 16.99 -0.13
CA LEU A 184 0.59 16.61 -0.56
C LEU A 184 0.98 17.49 -1.73
N ASN A 185 2.26 17.87 -1.84
CA ASN A 185 2.78 18.52 -3.02
C ASN A 185 3.68 17.52 -3.75
N MET A 186 3.34 17.24 -5.00
CA MET A 186 4.01 16.20 -5.78
C MET A 186 5.43 16.61 -6.21
N PHE A 187 5.77 17.89 -6.07
CA PHE A 187 7.13 18.40 -6.31
C PHE A 187 8.00 18.42 -5.06
N ASP A 188 7.44 18.16 -3.88
CA ASP A 188 8.22 18.06 -2.65
C ASP A 188 9.12 16.82 -2.71
N GLU A 189 10.23 16.86 -1.99
CA GLU A 189 11.08 15.69 -1.82
C GLU A 189 10.32 14.56 -1.09
N GLU A 190 10.69 13.30 -1.36
CA GLU A 190 10.01 12.15 -0.73
C GLU A 190 9.97 12.23 0.81
N GLU A 191 10.97 12.85 1.43
CA GLU A 191 11.01 13.03 2.88
C GLU A 191 9.92 13.99 3.38
N GLU A 192 9.69 15.09 2.67
CA GLU A 192 8.64 16.06 3.00
C GLU A 192 7.24 15.45 2.79
N GLN A 193 7.08 14.67 1.71
CA GLN A 193 5.85 13.90 1.47
C GLN A 193 5.59 12.88 2.59
N ASP A 194 6.63 12.17 3.04
CA ASP A 194 6.54 11.19 4.13
C ASP A 194 6.26 11.87 5.47
N SER A 195 6.86 13.03 5.72
CA SER A 195 6.57 13.86 6.90
C SER A 195 5.10 14.30 6.92
N ALA A 196 4.52 14.66 5.78
CA ALA A 196 3.10 15.00 5.68
C ALA A 196 2.19 13.80 6.01
N PHE A 197 2.51 12.59 5.51
CA PHE A 197 1.80 11.36 5.88
C PHE A 197 1.89 11.09 7.38
N ILE A 198 3.10 11.13 7.94
CA ILE A 198 3.36 10.86 9.35
C ILE A 198 2.61 11.87 10.23
N SER A 199 2.71 13.16 9.90
CA SER A 199 2.03 14.22 10.63
C SER A 199 0.51 14.07 10.59
N PHE A 200 -0.07 13.62 9.47
CA PHE A 200 -1.51 13.41 9.34
C PHE A 200 -1.97 12.22 10.20
N TYR A 201 -1.32 11.07 10.05
CA TYR A 201 -1.74 9.85 10.75
C TYR A 201 -1.36 9.80 12.23
N LYS A 202 -0.44 10.64 12.71
CA LYS A 202 -0.11 10.78 14.14
C LYS A 202 -1.05 11.71 14.92
N GLN A 203 -1.99 12.40 14.26
CA GLN A 203 -2.96 13.25 14.94
C GLN A 203 -3.81 12.47 15.95
N ASN A 204 -4.04 13.04 17.13
CA ASN A 204 -4.87 12.43 18.17
C ASN A 204 -6.30 12.98 18.11
N ASN A 205 -7.26 12.23 18.66
CA ASN A 205 -8.68 12.62 18.72
C ASN A 205 -9.27 12.96 17.33
N VAL A 206 -8.97 12.11 16.35
CA VAL A 206 -9.46 12.23 14.97
C VAL A 206 -10.58 11.21 14.75
N ASP A 207 -11.68 11.69 14.18
CA ASP A 207 -12.76 10.83 13.68
C ASP A 207 -12.39 10.33 12.27
N TRP A 208 -11.72 9.19 12.19
CA TRP A 208 -11.22 8.65 10.91
C TRP A 208 -12.33 8.25 9.91
N ALA A 209 -13.57 8.14 10.38
CA ALA A 209 -14.76 7.92 9.55
C ALA A 209 -15.39 9.24 9.05
N ALA A 210 -14.88 10.40 9.46
CA ALA A 210 -15.34 11.69 8.94
C ALA A 210 -15.03 11.84 7.44
N PRO A 211 -15.77 12.69 6.69
CA PRO A 211 -15.54 12.90 5.27
C PRO A 211 -14.07 13.18 4.97
N PHE A 212 -13.49 12.49 3.99
CA PHE A 212 -12.06 12.61 3.66
C PHE A 212 -11.86 13.28 2.30
N LYS A 213 -10.89 14.18 2.22
CA LYS A 213 -10.53 14.81 0.93
C LYS A 213 -9.06 15.19 0.87
N CYS A 214 -8.41 14.64 -0.13
CA CYS A 214 -7.03 14.92 -0.49
C CYS A 214 -6.90 16.10 -1.46
N LYS A 215 -5.74 16.75 -1.41
CA LYS A 215 -5.30 17.69 -2.43
C LYS A 215 -3.87 17.36 -2.83
N LEU A 216 -3.64 17.14 -4.11
CA LEU A 216 -2.30 17.01 -4.68
C LEU A 216 -1.94 18.35 -5.33
N ARG A 217 -1.02 19.09 -4.74
CA ARG A 217 -0.47 20.31 -5.37
C ARG A 217 0.52 19.88 -6.44
N GLY A 218 0.43 20.55 -7.60
CA GLY A 218 1.22 20.21 -8.78
C GLY A 218 0.57 19.21 -9.72
N ASP A 219 -0.56 18.62 -9.32
CA ASP A 219 -1.40 17.78 -10.17
C ASP A 219 -2.75 18.47 -10.43
N ALA A 220 -3.27 18.36 -11.65
CA ALA A 220 -4.58 18.88 -12.02
C ALA A 220 -5.73 17.93 -11.64
N ALA A 221 -5.42 16.73 -11.14
CA ALA A 221 -6.40 15.73 -10.74
C ALA A 221 -7.33 16.24 -9.62
N VAL A 222 -8.64 16.03 -9.81
CA VAL A 222 -9.69 16.37 -8.83
C VAL A 222 -10.71 15.24 -8.72
N GLY A 223 -11.34 15.10 -7.56
CA GLY A 223 -12.38 14.10 -7.28
C GLY A 223 -11.87 12.92 -6.43
N ASP A 224 -12.72 11.90 -6.27
CA ASP A 224 -12.49 10.79 -5.33
C ASP A 224 -11.32 9.88 -5.75
N GLY A 225 -10.93 9.92 -7.04
CA GLY A 225 -9.73 9.24 -7.53
C GLY A 225 -8.45 9.70 -6.81
N VAL A 226 -8.39 10.98 -6.42
CA VAL A 226 -7.25 11.54 -5.67
C VAL A 226 -7.18 10.95 -4.26
N ASN A 227 -8.32 10.77 -3.60
CA ASN A 227 -8.39 10.16 -2.27
C ASN A 227 -7.86 8.73 -2.32
N ARG A 228 -8.35 7.92 -3.26
CA ARG A 228 -7.90 6.54 -3.44
C ARG A 228 -6.41 6.45 -3.72
N HIS A 229 -5.90 7.30 -4.61
CA HIS A 229 -4.47 7.34 -4.93
C HIS A 229 -3.61 7.59 -3.67
N VAL A 230 -3.99 8.57 -2.85
CA VAL A 230 -3.25 8.90 -1.62
C VAL A 230 -3.34 7.78 -0.58
N LEU A 231 -4.48 7.09 -0.47
CA LEU A 231 -4.61 5.91 0.40
C LEU A 231 -3.75 4.74 -0.12
N SER A 232 -3.67 4.54 -1.43
CA SER A 232 -2.75 3.57 -2.04
C SER A 232 -1.29 3.91 -1.77
N MET A 233 -0.91 5.19 -1.86
CA MET A 233 0.44 5.65 -1.47
C MET A 233 0.72 5.34 0.00
N ALA A 234 -0.24 5.58 0.89
CA ALA A 234 -0.12 5.25 2.31
C ALA A 234 0.15 3.75 2.53
N MET A 235 -0.60 2.86 1.87
CA MET A 235 -0.35 1.41 1.94
C MET A 235 0.99 1.00 1.34
N GLN A 236 1.40 1.63 0.24
CA GLN A 236 2.71 1.41 -0.35
C GLN A 236 3.85 1.82 0.59
N LYS A 237 3.70 2.93 1.32
CA LYS A 237 4.68 3.37 2.34
C LYS A 237 4.75 2.41 3.53
N LEU A 238 3.65 1.76 3.91
CA LEU A 238 3.72 0.66 4.90
C LEU A 238 4.54 -0.54 4.39
N LYS A 239 4.46 -0.86 3.09
CA LYS A 239 5.23 -1.97 2.48
C LYS A 239 6.70 -1.64 2.23
N THR A 240 6.98 -0.41 1.79
CA THR A 240 8.31 0.00 1.29
C THR A 240 9.11 0.84 2.27
N GLY A 241 8.46 1.37 3.31
CA GLY A 241 9.05 2.22 4.33
C GLY A 241 8.86 3.72 4.06
N PHE A 242 9.26 4.51 5.04
CA PHE A 242 9.23 5.97 5.02
C PHE A 242 10.64 6.53 5.06
N ARG A 243 10.92 7.58 4.29
CA ARG A 243 12.13 8.38 4.45
C ARG A 243 11.96 9.27 5.67
N ILE A 244 12.51 8.79 6.78
CA ILE A 244 12.54 9.51 8.05
C ILE A 244 14.00 9.70 8.40
N ASN A 245 14.38 10.92 8.80
CA ASN A 245 15.74 11.24 9.21
C ASN A 245 16.12 10.59 10.56
N LEU A 246 16.40 9.28 10.55
CA LEU A 246 16.99 8.52 11.67
C LEU A 246 18.51 8.31 11.48
N GLY A 247 19.17 9.09 10.63
CA GLY A 247 20.60 8.96 10.34
C GLY A 247 20.93 7.82 9.36
N SER A 248 19.94 7.28 8.66
CA SER A 248 20.10 6.31 7.58
C SER A 248 19.61 6.91 6.26
N ALA A 249 20.32 6.64 5.16
CA ALA A 249 19.87 6.99 3.81
C ALA A 249 18.79 6.03 3.28
N ALA A 250 18.61 4.87 3.91
CA ALA A 250 17.59 3.89 3.52
C ALA A 250 16.21 4.22 4.11
N PRO A 251 15.11 3.88 3.40
CA PRO A 251 13.77 3.97 3.96
C PRO A 251 13.65 3.18 5.27
N THR A 252 12.99 3.78 6.25
CA THR A 252 12.65 3.16 7.52
C THR A 252 11.41 2.29 7.33
N THR A 253 11.60 0.97 7.36
CA THR A 253 10.53 -0.01 7.22
C THR A 253 9.85 -0.27 8.56
N LEU A 254 8.51 -0.28 8.56
CA LEU A 254 7.74 -0.69 9.74
C LEU A 254 7.56 -2.21 9.79
N PHE A 255 7.62 -2.86 8.64
CA PHE A 255 7.45 -4.30 8.49
C PHE A 255 8.66 -4.89 7.77
N GLU A 256 9.21 -5.95 8.33
CA GLU A 256 10.42 -6.64 7.90
C GLU A 256 10.07 -8.07 7.45
N GLY A 257 10.97 -8.71 6.70
CA GLY A 257 10.79 -10.06 6.19
C GLY A 257 10.40 -10.09 4.71
N GLU A 258 10.15 -11.30 4.23
CA GLU A 258 9.93 -11.60 2.81
C GLU A 258 8.49 -11.31 2.38
N LYS A 259 8.23 -11.39 1.07
CA LYS A 259 6.87 -11.41 0.53
C LYS A 259 6.06 -12.51 1.25
N GLU A 260 4.80 -12.24 1.58
CA GLU A 260 3.90 -13.14 2.37
C GLU A 260 4.26 -13.36 3.86
N HIS A 261 5.45 -12.94 4.29
CA HIS A 261 5.97 -13.25 5.63
C HIS A 261 6.39 -11.99 6.38
N ARG A 262 5.72 -10.86 6.10
CA ARG A 262 6.07 -9.59 6.74
C ARG A 262 5.62 -9.55 8.18
N VAL A 263 6.51 -9.12 9.06
CA VAL A 263 6.28 -8.98 10.49
C VAL A 263 6.63 -7.57 10.95
N PRO A 264 5.99 -7.01 12.01
CA PRO A 264 6.36 -5.70 12.53
C PRO A 264 7.82 -5.68 12.99
N SER A 265 8.54 -4.60 12.69
CA SER A 265 9.91 -4.41 13.17
C SER A 265 9.96 -4.40 14.70
N ALA A 266 11.00 -5.00 15.27
CA ALA A 266 11.27 -4.97 16.71
C ALA A 266 11.97 -3.67 17.17
N ALA A 267 12.25 -2.74 16.25
CA ALA A 267 13.00 -1.53 16.54
C ALA A 267 12.31 -0.62 17.57
N ALA A 268 13.01 -0.34 18.67
CA ALA A 268 12.50 0.45 19.79
C ALA A 268 12.07 1.86 19.38
N VAL A 269 12.83 2.50 18.49
CA VAL A 269 12.58 3.87 18.03
C VAL A 269 11.25 4.02 17.28
N LEU A 270 10.83 2.99 16.53
CA LEU A 270 9.57 3.00 15.79
C LEU A 270 8.37 2.87 16.75
N ARG A 271 8.53 2.03 17.77
CA ARG A 271 7.56 1.85 18.86
C ARG A 271 7.42 3.13 19.68
N GLU A 272 8.53 3.72 20.11
CA GLU A 272 8.54 4.94 20.92
C GLU A 272 7.99 6.15 20.16
N SER A 273 8.13 6.15 18.84
CA SER A 273 7.57 7.19 17.96
C SER A 273 6.09 6.96 17.58
N ASN A 274 5.43 5.93 18.14
CA ASN A 274 4.05 5.54 17.84
C ASN A 274 3.76 5.27 16.35
N LEU A 275 4.78 4.84 15.57
CA LEU A 275 4.62 4.58 14.14
C LEU A 275 3.76 3.34 13.86
N PHE A 276 3.70 2.40 14.80
CA PHE A 276 2.79 1.25 14.70
C PHE A 276 1.33 1.62 14.95
N GLU A 277 1.06 2.59 15.83
CA GLU A 277 -0.29 3.13 16.02
C GLU A 277 -0.75 3.90 14.78
N MET A 278 0.15 4.68 14.20
CA MET A 278 -0.02 5.32 12.90
C MET A 278 -0.36 4.30 11.80
N ALA A 279 0.39 3.18 11.71
CA ALA A 279 0.11 2.12 10.73
C ALA A 279 -1.30 1.52 10.90
N GLY A 280 -1.74 1.27 12.13
CA GLY A 280 -3.10 0.82 12.41
C GLY A 280 -4.17 1.80 11.92
N ARG A 281 -3.94 3.11 12.12
CA ARG A 281 -4.83 4.16 11.59
C ARG A 281 -4.84 4.21 10.07
N MET A 282 -3.68 4.08 9.43
CA MET A 282 -3.56 4.04 7.97
C MET A 282 -4.36 2.88 7.37
N ILE A 283 -4.24 1.68 7.94
CA ILE A 283 -4.94 0.48 7.47
C ILE A 283 -6.45 0.67 7.61
N GLY A 284 -6.93 1.08 8.79
CA GLY A 284 -8.35 1.29 9.02
C GLY A 284 -8.93 2.44 8.20
N HIS A 285 -8.20 3.53 8.02
CA HIS A 285 -8.61 4.66 7.20
C HIS A 285 -8.67 4.30 5.71
N SER A 286 -7.72 3.49 5.22
CA SER A 286 -7.75 2.93 3.86
C SER A 286 -9.01 2.10 3.63
N PHE A 287 -9.34 1.20 4.56
CA PHE A 287 -10.58 0.41 4.49
C PHE A 287 -11.83 1.30 4.42
N LEU A 288 -11.92 2.34 5.26
CA LEU A 288 -13.11 3.21 5.34
C LEU A 288 -13.35 4.03 4.07
N HIS A 289 -12.30 4.54 3.44
CA HIS A 289 -12.43 5.48 2.32
C HIS A 289 -12.10 4.85 0.96
N GLY A 290 -12.19 3.53 0.87
CA GLY A 290 -12.03 2.79 -0.39
C GLY A 290 -10.61 2.79 -0.94
N GLY A 291 -9.61 2.85 -0.06
CA GLY A 291 -8.21 2.59 -0.39
C GLY A 291 -7.90 1.09 -0.52
N SER A 292 -6.65 0.77 -0.84
CA SER A 292 -6.20 -0.62 -0.97
C SER A 292 -6.04 -1.30 0.40
N SER A 293 -6.20 -2.62 0.44
CA SER A 293 -5.89 -3.43 1.62
C SER A 293 -4.39 -3.52 1.88
N PHE A 294 -4.01 -3.93 3.09
CA PHE A 294 -2.60 -4.10 3.44
C PHE A 294 -2.20 -5.58 3.34
N SER A 295 -1.67 -5.95 2.17
CA SER A 295 -1.32 -7.34 1.86
C SER A 295 0.09 -7.74 2.29
N GLY A 296 0.31 -9.05 2.40
CA GLY A 296 1.64 -9.65 2.54
C GLY A 296 2.15 -9.77 3.97
N LEU A 297 1.28 -9.54 4.97
CA LEU A 297 1.58 -9.86 6.36
C LEU A 297 1.65 -11.37 6.57
N SER A 298 2.58 -11.78 7.44
CA SER A 298 2.66 -13.13 7.98
C SER A 298 1.34 -13.55 8.62
N LEU A 299 0.88 -14.78 8.37
CA LEU A 299 -0.36 -15.31 8.92
C LEU A 299 -0.38 -15.26 10.48
N PRO A 300 0.66 -15.73 11.19
CA PRO A 300 0.80 -15.52 12.64
C PRO A 300 0.61 -14.07 13.10
N VAL A 301 1.09 -13.10 12.32
CA VAL A 301 0.93 -11.67 12.64
C VAL A 301 -0.52 -11.23 12.46
N VAL A 302 -1.20 -11.66 11.39
CA VAL A 302 -2.62 -11.38 11.18
C VAL A 302 -3.44 -11.96 12.34
N THR A 303 -3.18 -13.21 12.73
CA THR A 303 -3.78 -13.89 13.90
C THR A 303 -3.63 -13.05 15.19
N LEU A 304 -2.45 -12.49 15.45
CA LEU A 304 -2.23 -11.64 16.61
C LEU A 304 -2.93 -10.26 16.51
N LEU A 305 -2.95 -9.66 15.32
CA LEU A 305 -3.59 -8.36 15.07
C LEU A 305 -5.09 -8.43 15.28
N THR A 306 -5.72 -9.53 14.86
CA THR A 306 -7.19 -9.69 14.91
C THR A 306 -7.68 -10.15 16.28
N GLY A 307 -6.77 -10.44 17.21
CA GLY A 307 -7.06 -10.61 18.62
C GLY A 307 -7.04 -12.05 19.11
N GLU A 308 -6.55 -12.98 18.30
CA GLU A 308 -6.35 -14.36 18.74
C GLU A 308 -5.14 -14.53 19.68
N SER A 309 -5.00 -15.74 20.21
CA SER A 309 -3.95 -16.07 21.17
C SER A 309 -2.58 -16.25 20.51
N ILE A 310 -1.52 -16.08 21.30
CA ILE A 310 -0.15 -16.38 20.87
C ILE A 310 0.00 -17.85 20.50
N ASP A 311 -0.70 -18.76 21.18
CA ASP A 311 -0.62 -20.20 20.91
C ASP A 311 -1.19 -20.55 19.53
N THR A 312 -2.28 -19.88 19.13
CA THR A 312 -2.85 -20.03 17.79
C THR A 312 -1.89 -19.51 16.73
N ALA A 313 -1.31 -18.32 16.95
CA ALA A 313 -0.32 -17.73 16.05
C ALA A 313 0.93 -18.62 15.93
N ALA A 314 1.43 -19.16 17.05
CA ALA A 314 2.58 -20.04 17.09
C ALA A 314 2.38 -21.34 16.30
N SER A 315 1.14 -21.83 16.23
CA SER A 315 0.79 -23.02 15.45
C SER A 315 0.87 -22.81 13.93
N ALA A 316 0.83 -21.56 13.47
CA ALA A 316 0.94 -21.19 12.05
C ALA A 316 2.35 -20.73 11.63
N LEU A 317 3.31 -20.69 12.56
CA LEU A 317 4.66 -20.21 12.30
C LEU A 317 5.42 -21.10 11.32
N THR A 318 6.10 -20.46 10.38
CA THR A 318 7.09 -21.09 9.52
C THR A 318 8.46 -20.40 9.66
N LEU A 319 9.52 -21.00 9.13
CA LEU A 319 10.86 -20.38 9.22
C LEU A 319 10.90 -19.06 8.45
N GLU A 320 10.12 -18.97 7.38
CA GLU A 320 10.04 -17.83 6.49
C GLU A 320 9.51 -16.57 7.19
N ASP A 321 8.75 -16.74 8.28
CA ASP A 321 8.27 -15.65 9.14
C ASP A 321 9.38 -14.97 9.97
N CYS A 322 10.56 -15.59 10.11
CA CYS A 322 11.68 -15.01 10.85
C CYS A 322 12.43 -13.99 9.98
N PRO A 323 12.27 -12.67 10.17
CA PRO A 323 12.78 -11.67 9.21
C PRO A 323 14.31 -11.60 9.17
N ASP A 324 14.98 -11.99 10.24
CA ASP A 324 16.43 -11.98 10.37
C ASP A 324 17.02 -13.27 9.80
N ILE A 325 17.83 -13.13 8.76
CA ILE A 325 18.39 -14.26 7.99
C ILE A 325 19.32 -15.10 8.88
N ASP A 326 20.15 -14.47 9.72
CA ASP A 326 21.10 -15.17 10.58
C ASP A 326 20.36 -15.97 11.66
N HIS A 327 19.34 -15.38 12.28
CA HIS A 327 18.48 -16.10 13.21
C HIS A 327 17.73 -17.24 12.52
N ARG A 328 17.17 -17.00 11.33
CA ARG A 328 16.41 -18.00 10.56
C ARG A 328 17.27 -19.21 10.22
N GLU A 329 18.48 -18.99 9.70
CA GLU A 329 19.43 -20.06 9.38
C GLU A 329 19.82 -20.83 10.63
N THR A 330 20.17 -20.12 11.71
CA THR A 330 20.57 -20.74 12.99
C THR A 330 19.45 -21.57 13.61
N ILE A 331 18.21 -21.08 13.60
CA ILE A 331 17.03 -21.83 14.06
C ILE A 331 16.78 -23.03 13.13
N GLY A 332 16.95 -22.85 11.82
CA GLY A 332 16.82 -23.90 10.82
C GLY A 332 17.73 -25.10 11.06
N LEU A 333 18.93 -24.88 11.62
CA LEU A 333 19.87 -25.95 11.99
C LEU A 333 19.24 -26.98 12.93
N LEU A 334 18.28 -26.59 13.78
CA LEU A 334 17.58 -27.50 14.70
C LEU A 334 16.66 -28.52 13.99
N LYS A 335 16.44 -28.40 12.67
CA LYS A 335 15.73 -29.42 11.88
C LYS A 335 16.63 -30.60 11.49
N ASN A 336 17.96 -30.45 11.52
CA ASN A 336 18.89 -31.51 11.16
C ASN A 336 18.81 -32.70 12.14
N ALA A 337 19.26 -33.90 11.75
CA ALA A 337 19.32 -35.03 12.68
C ALA A 337 20.48 -34.88 13.68
N GLU A 338 21.62 -34.39 13.20
CA GLU A 338 22.84 -34.16 13.97
C GLU A 338 23.37 -32.76 13.66
N LEU A 339 24.01 -32.13 14.65
CA LEU A 339 24.70 -30.85 14.51
C LEU A 339 26.21 -31.10 14.53
N THR A 340 26.93 -30.42 13.66
CA THR A 340 28.39 -30.27 13.79
C THR A 340 28.73 -29.45 15.04
N ALA A 341 29.99 -29.51 15.48
CA ALA A 341 30.44 -28.73 16.64
C ALA A 341 30.26 -27.21 16.44
N GLU A 342 30.44 -26.73 15.20
CA GLU A 342 30.28 -25.32 14.86
C GLU A 342 28.80 -24.90 14.87
N GLU A 343 27.91 -25.68 14.25
CA GLU A 343 26.47 -25.45 14.28
C GLU A 343 25.91 -25.48 15.70
N ASN A 344 26.36 -26.43 16.52
CA ASN A 344 25.97 -26.52 17.92
C ASN A 344 26.41 -25.30 18.72
N THR A 345 27.58 -24.74 18.41
CA THR A 345 28.07 -23.50 19.03
C THR A 345 27.17 -22.32 18.65
N LYS A 346 26.84 -22.14 17.36
CA LYS A 346 25.94 -21.08 16.88
C LYS A 346 24.57 -21.12 17.55
N VAL A 347 23.95 -22.31 17.59
CA VAL A 347 22.66 -22.50 18.27
C VAL A 347 22.76 -22.20 19.76
N THR A 348 23.83 -22.65 20.41
CA THR A 348 24.07 -22.41 21.84
C THR A 348 24.23 -20.92 22.15
N GLU A 349 24.99 -20.18 21.33
CA GLU A 349 25.16 -18.73 21.46
C GLU A 349 23.83 -17.99 21.30
N LEU A 350 23.00 -18.39 20.32
CA LEU A 350 21.68 -17.81 20.15
C LEU A 350 20.79 -18.06 21.37
N CYS A 351 20.77 -19.30 21.88
CA CYS A 351 20.02 -19.65 23.09
C CYS A 351 20.47 -18.81 24.30
N LEU A 352 21.77 -18.65 24.49
CA LEU A 352 22.33 -17.80 25.54
C LEU A 352 21.88 -16.35 25.42
N SER A 353 21.85 -15.81 24.20
CA SER A 353 21.44 -14.42 23.97
C SER A 353 19.99 -14.13 24.35
N TRP A 354 19.13 -15.17 24.40
CA TRP A 354 17.70 -15.09 24.73
C TRP A 354 17.33 -15.86 26.00
N ASP A 355 18.32 -16.18 26.85
CA ASP A 355 18.12 -16.89 28.14
C ASP A 355 17.40 -18.25 28.03
N LEU A 356 17.68 -19.01 26.96
CA LEU A 356 17.11 -20.33 26.68
C LEU A 356 18.08 -21.48 26.99
N PRO A 357 17.56 -22.69 27.30
CA PRO A 357 18.41 -23.84 27.59
C PRO A 357 19.19 -24.32 26.36
N PHE A 358 20.32 -24.97 26.60
CA PHE A 358 21.16 -25.52 25.54
C PHE A 358 20.47 -26.62 24.73
N PRO A 359 20.82 -26.77 23.45
CA PRO A 359 20.30 -27.84 22.62
C PRO A 359 20.73 -29.21 23.16
N THR A 360 19.76 -30.09 23.36
CA THR A 360 19.93 -31.51 23.65
C THR A 360 19.13 -32.33 22.66
N SER A 361 19.38 -33.65 22.59
CA SER A 361 18.59 -34.55 21.75
C SER A 361 17.11 -34.62 22.16
N THR A 362 16.78 -34.28 23.41
CA THR A 362 15.42 -34.38 23.95
C THR A 362 14.60 -33.10 23.86
N ASN A 363 15.25 -31.93 23.82
CA ASN A 363 14.56 -30.64 23.80
C ASN A 363 14.57 -29.96 22.41
N ARG A 364 15.26 -30.52 21.42
CA ARG A 364 15.52 -29.91 20.09
C ARG A 364 14.26 -29.38 19.39
N VAL A 365 13.19 -30.16 19.36
CA VAL A 365 11.92 -29.78 18.72
C VAL A 365 11.25 -28.63 19.44
N TRP A 366 11.20 -28.69 20.77
CA TRP A 366 10.67 -27.62 21.60
C TRP A 366 11.51 -26.35 21.44
N LEU A 367 12.84 -26.48 21.44
CA LEU A 367 13.76 -25.36 21.29
C LEU A 367 13.62 -24.69 19.92
N PHE A 368 13.42 -25.47 18.86
CA PHE A 368 13.10 -24.94 17.53
C PHE A 368 11.85 -24.07 17.56
N GLN A 369 10.76 -24.57 18.16
CA GLN A 369 9.50 -23.83 18.27
C GLN A 369 9.64 -22.58 19.15
N GLU A 370 10.33 -22.68 20.28
CA GLU A 370 10.51 -21.58 21.21
C GLU A 370 11.39 -20.46 20.63
N LEU A 371 12.51 -20.81 19.98
CA LEU A 371 13.36 -19.83 19.31
C LEU A 371 12.62 -19.11 18.18
N LEU A 372 11.85 -19.85 17.37
CA LEU A 372 11.08 -19.28 16.28
C LEU A 372 9.97 -18.35 16.81
N SER A 373 9.22 -18.80 17.81
CA SER A 373 8.21 -17.99 18.50
C SER A 373 8.81 -16.73 19.12
N HIS A 374 10.00 -16.85 19.74
CA HIS A 374 10.70 -15.71 20.30
C HIS A 374 11.11 -14.70 19.21
N ALA A 375 11.73 -15.19 18.14
CA ALA A 375 12.21 -14.37 17.03
C ALA A 375 11.08 -13.59 16.33
N VAL A 376 9.90 -14.21 16.20
CA VAL A 376 8.78 -13.67 15.43
C VAL A 376 7.72 -13.00 16.31
N LEU A 377 7.22 -13.68 17.34
CA LEU A 377 6.01 -13.27 18.08
C LEU A 377 6.34 -12.51 19.36
N HIS A 378 7.36 -12.92 20.12
CA HIS A 378 7.64 -12.30 21.42
C HIS A 378 8.14 -10.86 21.30
N ARG A 379 8.95 -10.59 20.28
CA ARG A 379 9.53 -9.26 20.04
C ARG A 379 8.52 -8.23 19.53
N VAL A 380 7.40 -8.69 18.95
CA VAL A 380 6.41 -7.82 18.30
C VAL A 380 5.14 -7.58 19.13
N LYS A 381 5.06 -8.08 20.37
CA LYS A 381 3.88 -7.91 21.25
C LYS A 381 3.44 -6.45 21.41
N GLN A 382 4.40 -5.53 21.60
CA GLN A 382 4.10 -4.10 21.76
C GLN A 382 3.74 -3.42 20.43
N PRO A 383 4.49 -3.63 19.32
CA PRO A 383 4.04 -3.23 17.98
C PRO A 383 2.61 -3.66 17.65
N ILE A 384 2.27 -4.94 17.87
CA ILE A 384 0.91 -5.47 17.64
C ILE A 384 -0.14 -4.70 18.45
N LYS A 385 0.13 -4.42 19.73
CA LYS A 385 -0.78 -3.63 20.58
C LYS A 385 -0.98 -2.21 20.03
N GLN A 386 0.07 -1.56 19.54
CA GLN A 386 -0.02 -0.24 18.93
C GLN A 386 -0.82 -0.27 17.62
N ILE A 387 -0.58 -1.23 16.73
CA ILE A 387 -1.38 -1.38 15.50
C ILE A 387 -2.87 -1.57 15.84
N ARG A 388 -3.18 -2.46 16.80
CA ARG A 388 -4.56 -2.67 17.28
C ARG A 388 -5.17 -1.41 17.86
N LYS A 389 -4.41 -0.60 18.60
CA LYS A 389 -4.87 0.69 19.12
C LYS A 389 -5.24 1.64 17.97
N GLY A 390 -4.41 1.70 16.93
CA GLY A 390 -4.70 2.48 15.72
C GLY A 390 -5.97 2.02 15.00
N LEU A 391 -6.13 0.71 14.78
CA LEU A 391 -7.34 0.11 14.17
C LEU A 391 -8.61 0.39 14.99
N LYS A 392 -8.51 0.35 16.32
CA LYS A 392 -9.63 0.70 17.21
C LYS A 392 -10.04 2.16 17.09
N GLN A 393 -9.06 3.07 16.92
CA GLN A 393 -9.34 4.49 16.76
C GLN A 393 -10.04 4.81 15.45
N THR A 394 -9.90 3.99 14.41
CA THR A 394 -10.66 4.19 13.17
C THR A 394 -12.10 3.67 13.26
N GLY A 395 -12.45 2.98 14.34
CA GLY A 395 -13.80 2.46 14.54
C GLY A 395 -14.08 1.12 13.85
N ILE A 396 -13.12 0.51 13.14
CA ILE A 396 -13.35 -0.75 12.41
C ILE A 396 -13.19 -2.02 13.28
N TRP A 397 -12.80 -1.86 14.54
CA TRP A 397 -12.53 -3.00 15.42
C TRP A 397 -13.74 -3.93 15.64
N PRO A 398 -14.98 -3.44 15.80
CA PRO A 398 -16.16 -4.32 15.88
C PRO A 398 -16.30 -5.25 14.68
N LEU A 399 -16.03 -4.77 13.45
CA LEU A 399 -16.04 -5.63 12.27
C LEU A 399 -14.97 -6.74 12.39
N LEU A 400 -13.75 -6.38 12.79
CA LEU A 400 -12.64 -7.32 12.95
C LEU A 400 -12.88 -8.36 14.05
N SER A 401 -13.51 -7.96 15.16
CA SER A 401 -13.78 -8.87 16.28
C SER A 401 -14.97 -9.78 16.03
N ASP A 402 -16.02 -9.27 15.39
CA ASP A 402 -17.30 -9.98 15.27
C ASP A 402 -17.36 -10.83 13.99
N ARG A 403 -16.51 -10.53 13.00
CA ARG A 403 -16.44 -11.24 11.71
C ARG A 403 -15.01 -11.67 11.35
N PRO A 404 -14.50 -12.77 11.93
CA PRO A 404 -13.17 -13.29 11.59
C PRO A 404 -12.97 -13.67 10.12
N ASP A 405 -14.06 -14.03 9.45
CA ASP A 405 -14.12 -14.35 8.03
C ASP A 405 -13.77 -13.17 7.11
N VAL A 406 -13.83 -11.92 7.60
CA VAL A 406 -13.43 -10.73 6.81
C VAL A 406 -11.93 -10.42 6.89
N HIS A 407 -11.16 -11.08 7.75
CA HIS A 407 -9.72 -10.81 7.90
C HIS A 407 -8.95 -10.91 6.57
N PRO A 408 -9.22 -11.88 5.68
CA PRO A 408 -8.55 -11.96 4.37
C PRO A 408 -8.87 -10.78 3.43
N LEU A 409 -9.95 -10.03 3.64
CA LEU A 409 -10.27 -8.84 2.84
C LEU A 409 -9.44 -7.63 3.26
N ILE A 410 -9.15 -7.51 4.56
CA ILE A 410 -8.39 -6.38 5.13
C ILE A 410 -6.88 -6.66 5.11
N PHE A 411 -6.50 -7.91 5.33
CA PHE A 411 -5.12 -8.42 5.33
C PHE A 411 -4.96 -9.56 4.32
N PRO A 412 -5.12 -9.28 3.01
CA PRO A 412 -4.99 -10.32 1.99
C PRO A 412 -3.56 -10.85 1.88
N ARG A 413 -3.44 -12.05 1.33
CA ARG A 413 -2.14 -12.57 0.88
C ARG A 413 -1.68 -11.74 -0.32
N GLU A 414 -0.41 -11.43 -0.41
CA GLU A 414 0.16 -10.68 -1.55
C GLU A 414 0.06 -11.46 -2.89
N SER A 415 0.04 -12.79 -2.82
CA SER A 415 -0.27 -13.72 -3.90
C SER A 415 -1.70 -13.58 -4.41
N SER A 416 -2.65 -13.15 -3.56
CA SER A 416 -4.01 -12.83 -4.01
C SER A 416 -4.10 -11.49 -4.77
N GLU A 417 -3.05 -10.67 -4.72
CA GLU A 417 -2.92 -9.47 -5.55
C GLU A 417 -2.28 -9.76 -6.92
N GLU A 418 -1.81 -10.99 -7.18
CA GLU A 418 -1.27 -11.36 -8.48
C GLU A 418 -2.42 -11.46 -9.49
N LEU A 419 -2.32 -10.66 -10.56
CA LEU A 419 -3.33 -10.60 -11.60
C LEU A 419 -3.42 -11.95 -12.32
N ASN A 420 -4.56 -12.62 -12.18
CA ASN A 420 -4.87 -13.80 -12.98
C ASN A 420 -5.40 -13.35 -14.35
N PRO A 421 -4.74 -13.75 -15.46
CA PRO A 421 -5.20 -13.46 -16.82
C PRO A 421 -6.68 -13.80 -17.05
N GLN A 422 -7.13 -14.94 -16.52
CA GLN A 422 -8.49 -15.43 -16.73
C GLN A 422 -9.52 -14.58 -15.99
N THR A 423 -9.22 -14.17 -14.76
CA THR A 423 -10.10 -13.26 -14.00
C THR A 423 -10.14 -11.87 -14.63
N LEU A 424 -9.00 -11.39 -15.14
CA LEU A 424 -8.96 -10.12 -15.86
C LEU A 424 -9.82 -10.16 -17.13
N ILE A 425 -9.71 -11.23 -17.93
CA ILE A 425 -10.50 -11.41 -19.15
C ILE A 425 -12.01 -11.45 -18.87
N GLN A 426 -12.41 -12.08 -17.76
CA GLN A 426 -13.80 -12.18 -17.34
C GLN A 426 -14.38 -10.84 -16.88
N SER A 427 -13.54 -9.94 -16.35
CA SER A 427 -13.96 -8.60 -15.90
C SER A 427 -14.03 -7.56 -17.02
N ILE A 428 -13.52 -7.86 -18.22
CA ILE A 428 -13.62 -6.96 -19.37
C ILE A 428 -14.99 -7.12 -20.03
N SER A 429 -15.74 -6.01 -20.13
CA SER A 429 -16.90 -5.93 -21.02
C SER A 429 -16.41 -5.76 -22.46
N TRP A 430 -16.49 -6.83 -23.25
CA TRP A 430 -16.02 -6.85 -24.62
C TRP A 430 -17.00 -6.13 -25.55
N PRO A 431 -16.53 -5.28 -26.49
CA PRO A 431 -17.40 -4.58 -27.42
C PRO A 431 -18.23 -5.58 -28.22
N GLN A 432 -19.54 -5.40 -28.18
CA GLN A 432 -20.50 -6.16 -28.97
C GLN A 432 -20.77 -5.43 -30.29
N PRO A 433 -21.05 -6.15 -31.40
CA PRO A 433 -21.52 -5.51 -32.62
C PRO A 433 -22.83 -4.77 -32.37
N ASN A 434 -22.87 -3.46 -32.65
CA ASN A 434 -24.10 -2.68 -32.62
C ASN A 434 -25.06 -3.24 -33.68
N VAL A 435 -26.14 -3.90 -33.25
CA VAL A 435 -27.17 -4.40 -34.17
C VAL A 435 -28.32 -3.39 -34.32
N ASP A 436 -28.42 -2.40 -33.43
CA ASP A 436 -29.64 -1.58 -33.25
C ASP A 436 -29.41 -0.05 -33.27
N SER A 437 -28.28 0.47 -33.78
CA SER A 437 -28.11 1.92 -33.93
C SER A 437 -28.41 2.36 -35.36
N ASP A 438 -29.49 3.12 -35.55
CA ASP A 438 -29.81 3.89 -36.78
C ASP A 438 -28.76 5.00 -37.08
N GLU A 439 -27.53 4.85 -36.59
CA GLU A 439 -26.41 5.76 -36.85
C GLU A 439 -25.70 5.34 -38.14
N ASP A 440 -25.25 6.34 -38.90
CA ASP A 440 -24.75 6.22 -40.27
C ASP A 440 -23.82 5.00 -40.48
N GLU A 441 -24.06 4.23 -41.55
CA GLU A 441 -23.30 3.01 -41.94
C GLU A 441 -21.76 3.21 -42.01
N ASP A 442 -21.26 4.45 -42.01
CA ASP A 442 -19.85 4.82 -42.19
C ASP A 442 -19.01 4.75 -40.90
N ASP A 443 -19.64 4.75 -39.70
CA ASP A 443 -18.93 4.73 -38.40
C ASP A 443 -18.94 3.35 -37.70
N THR A 444 -19.56 2.33 -38.31
CA THR A 444 -19.63 0.99 -37.72
C THR A 444 -18.36 0.19 -37.99
N VAL A 445 -17.57 -0.05 -36.94
CA VAL A 445 -16.35 -0.88 -37.05
C VAL A 445 -16.73 -2.31 -37.49
N PRO A 446 -16.15 -2.86 -38.58
CA PRO A 446 -16.48 -4.19 -39.07
C PRO A 446 -16.29 -5.29 -38.02
N LEU A 447 -17.22 -6.26 -37.97
CA LEU A 447 -17.19 -7.36 -37.01
C LEU A 447 -15.89 -8.17 -37.06
N GLU A 448 -15.29 -8.34 -38.25
CA GLU A 448 -14.00 -9.02 -38.38
C GLU A 448 -12.87 -8.26 -37.66
N LYS A 449 -12.88 -6.92 -37.74
CA LYS A 449 -11.88 -6.08 -37.05
C LYS A 449 -12.08 -6.13 -35.54
N ILE A 450 -13.32 -6.09 -35.05
CA ILE A 450 -13.64 -6.23 -33.62
C ILE A 450 -13.18 -7.60 -33.10
N SER A 451 -13.53 -8.67 -33.82
CA SER A 451 -13.16 -10.04 -33.44
C SER A 451 -11.64 -10.24 -33.44
N LEU A 452 -10.96 -9.68 -34.44
CA LEU A 452 -9.50 -9.75 -34.55
C LEU A 452 -8.81 -9.04 -33.39
N VAL A 453 -9.22 -7.81 -33.08
CA VAL A 453 -8.61 -6.98 -32.03
C VAL A 453 -8.91 -7.52 -30.64
N THR A 454 -10.15 -7.91 -30.37
CA THR A 454 -10.51 -8.54 -29.09
C THR A 454 -9.78 -9.88 -28.92
N GLY A 455 -9.59 -10.64 -30.00
CA GLY A 455 -8.77 -11.86 -30.02
C GLY A 455 -7.30 -11.60 -29.69
N PHE A 456 -6.67 -10.60 -30.31
CA PHE A 456 -5.29 -10.20 -29.99
C PHE A 456 -5.13 -9.75 -28.54
N LEU A 457 -6.06 -8.95 -28.04
CA LEU A 457 -6.01 -8.44 -26.67
C LEU A 457 -6.20 -9.56 -25.64
N ARG A 458 -7.11 -10.51 -25.91
CA ARG A 458 -7.28 -11.70 -25.08
C ARG A 458 -6.00 -12.53 -25.04
N LYS A 459 -5.42 -12.82 -26.22
CA LYS A 459 -4.18 -13.60 -26.32
C LYS A 459 -3.02 -12.90 -25.60
N PHE A 460 -2.89 -11.58 -25.75
CA PHE A 460 -1.91 -10.78 -25.01
C PHE A 460 -2.09 -10.92 -23.49
N ILE A 461 -3.31 -10.82 -22.99
CA ILE A 461 -3.58 -10.97 -21.55
C ILE A 461 -3.25 -12.40 -21.08
N GLU A 462 -3.57 -13.42 -21.86
CA GLU A 462 -3.30 -14.83 -21.54
C GLU A 462 -1.80 -15.16 -21.48
N GLU A 463 -0.99 -14.53 -22.32
CA GLU A 463 0.45 -14.80 -22.46
C GLU A 463 1.35 -13.82 -21.69
N ALA A 464 0.81 -12.67 -21.25
CA ALA A 464 1.57 -11.65 -20.55
C ALA A 464 2.04 -12.11 -19.17
N SER A 465 3.26 -11.69 -18.80
CA SER A 465 3.77 -11.89 -17.44
C SER A 465 2.96 -11.08 -16.42
N PRO A 466 2.97 -11.48 -15.13
CA PRO A 466 2.28 -10.75 -14.08
C PRO A 466 2.66 -9.26 -14.01
N ASP A 467 3.91 -8.91 -14.31
CA ASP A 467 4.37 -7.51 -14.29
C ASP A 467 3.85 -6.70 -15.48
N VAL A 468 3.79 -7.31 -16.67
CA VAL A 468 3.19 -6.67 -17.86
C VAL A 468 1.68 -6.49 -17.65
N LEU A 469 1.00 -7.47 -17.05
CA LEU A 469 -0.41 -7.33 -16.68
C LEU A 469 -0.62 -6.23 -15.65
N ARG A 470 0.28 -6.10 -14.67
CA ARG A 470 0.24 -5.04 -13.67
C ARG A 470 0.35 -3.67 -14.32
N ASP A 471 1.26 -3.51 -15.28
CA ASP A 471 1.43 -2.26 -16.00
C ASP A 471 0.27 -1.97 -16.96
N LEU A 472 -0.30 -2.99 -17.59
CA LEU A 472 -1.56 -2.87 -18.33
C LEU A 472 -2.69 -2.34 -17.44
N MET A 473 -2.83 -2.87 -16.23
CA MET A 473 -3.86 -2.42 -15.29
C MET A 473 -3.60 -1.01 -14.77
N LYS A 474 -2.34 -0.65 -14.50
CA LYS A 474 -1.97 0.74 -14.17
C LYS A 474 -2.36 1.68 -15.31
N PHE A 475 -2.10 1.29 -16.56
CA PHE A 475 -2.43 2.08 -17.75
C PHE A 475 -3.94 2.22 -17.97
N TRP A 476 -4.70 1.13 -17.90
CA TRP A 476 -6.14 1.14 -18.20
C TRP A 476 -7.02 1.68 -17.09
N ALA A 477 -6.76 1.26 -15.85
CA ALA A 477 -7.63 1.59 -14.73
C ALA A 477 -7.22 2.89 -14.02
N THR A 478 -6.06 3.50 -14.34
CA THR A 478 -5.42 4.54 -13.51
C THR A 478 -5.27 4.14 -12.02
N ARG A 479 -5.43 2.84 -11.71
CA ARG A 479 -5.39 2.26 -10.37
C ARG A 479 -4.04 1.59 -10.17
N SER A 480 -3.27 2.07 -9.21
CA SER A 480 -2.15 1.30 -8.64
C SER A 480 -2.72 0.27 -7.65
N HIS A 481 -2.65 -1.00 -8.06
CA HIS A 481 -2.86 -2.21 -7.25
C HIS A 481 -4.30 -2.60 -6.88
N SER A 482 -4.66 -3.82 -7.33
CA SER A 482 -5.56 -4.82 -6.72
C SER A 482 -6.95 -4.39 -6.21
N GLN A 483 -7.83 -4.03 -7.13
CA GLN A 483 -9.29 -4.26 -6.96
C GLN A 483 -9.95 -4.93 -8.18
N LEU A 484 -9.17 -5.45 -9.14
CA LEU A 484 -9.70 -6.07 -10.36
C LEU A 484 -9.84 -7.60 -10.27
N VAL A 485 -9.58 -8.18 -9.10
CA VAL A 485 -9.72 -9.62 -8.85
C VAL A 485 -10.62 -9.79 -7.64
N THR A 486 -11.89 -9.39 -7.76
CA THR A 486 -13.05 -9.92 -7.01
C THR A 486 -14.28 -9.12 -7.40
N TYR A 487 -14.87 -9.48 -8.54
CA TYR A 487 -16.29 -9.27 -8.86
C TYR A 487 -16.84 -10.60 -9.37
#